data_AF-A0A7X5JAN5-F1
#
_entry.id   AF-A0A7X5JAN5-F1
#
_cell.length_a   1.000
_cell.length_b   1.000
_cell.length_c   1.000
_cell.angle_alpha   90.00
_cell.angle_beta   90.00
_cell.angle_gamma   90.00
#
_symmetry.space_group_name_H-M   'P 1'
#
loop_
_entity.id
_entity.type
_entity.pdbx_description
1 polymer ?
#
loop_
_entity_poly.entity_id
_entity_poly.type
_entity_poly.pdbx_seq_one_letter_code
_entity_poly.pdbx_strand_id
1 'polypeptide(L)'
;MTHDEAAPVAVPAPAPVSRQDLAPDPVTVPAPWPRLRLRLVFGDDAMLGPGKVELLEFIREEGSIAAAGRRMNMSYKRAWMLVEHLNAAFREPLVDSSRGGAKGGGAQLTTTGERVLAEYRKLEDRIAEAGSSEIDTIRSLLRDVSGEK
;
A
#
# COMPACT_ATOMS: atom_id res chain seq x y z
N MET A 1 -14.98 13.73 54.23
CA MET A 1 -15.45 14.35 52.97
C MET A 1 -14.23 14.86 52.21
N THR A 2 -13.75 14.10 51.24
CA THR A 2 -12.90 14.58 50.15
C THR A 2 -13.25 13.69 48.97
N HIS A 3 -14.06 14.22 48.06
CA HIS A 3 -14.49 13.50 46.87
C HIS A 3 -13.33 13.36 45.89
N ASP A 4 -13.19 12.13 45.44
CA ASP A 4 -12.69 11.72 44.14
C ASP A 4 -13.51 12.40 43.04
N GLU A 5 -12.86 13.11 42.11
CA GLU A 5 -13.47 13.50 40.83
C GLU A 5 -12.36 13.68 39.78
N ALA A 6 -11.98 12.58 39.13
CA ALA A 6 -11.15 12.61 37.93
C ALA A 6 -12.01 13.05 36.73
N ALA A 7 -11.70 14.24 36.20
CA ALA A 7 -12.35 14.78 35.00
C ALA A 7 -12.10 13.90 33.75
N PRO A 8 -13.09 13.74 32.85
CA PRO A 8 -12.90 12.96 31.63
C PRO A 8 -12.03 13.72 30.61
N VAL A 9 -10.97 13.07 30.13
CA VAL A 9 -10.15 13.56 29.01
C VAL A 9 -10.98 13.47 27.72
N ALA A 10 -11.41 14.62 27.21
CA ALA A 10 -12.10 14.73 25.93
C ALA A 10 -11.14 14.37 24.79
N VAL A 11 -11.48 13.35 24.01
CA VAL A 11 -10.82 13.03 22.74
C VAL A 11 -11.30 14.05 21.70
N PRO A 12 -10.44 14.87 21.08
CA PRO A 12 -10.89 15.83 20.09
C PRO A 12 -11.39 15.11 18.83
N ALA A 13 -12.50 15.60 18.27
CA ALA A 13 -13.03 15.13 16.99
C ALA A 13 -12.02 15.39 15.85
N PRO A 14 -11.80 14.44 14.92
CA PRO A 14 -10.90 14.67 13.80
C PRO A 14 -11.49 15.71 12.83
N ALA A 15 -10.64 16.62 12.37
CA ALA A 15 -11.00 17.66 11.41
C ALA A 15 -11.51 17.05 10.08
N PRO A 16 -12.41 17.74 9.34
CA PRO A 16 -12.86 17.29 8.04
C PRO A 16 -11.70 17.28 7.04
N VAL A 17 -11.42 16.11 6.45
CA VAL A 17 -10.38 15.91 5.44
C VAL A 17 -10.83 16.58 4.14
N SER A 18 -10.03 17.50 3.62
CA SER A 18 -10.38 18.33 2.47
C SER A 18 -10.26 17.53 1.17
N ARG A 19 -11.10 17.81 0.17
CA ARG A 19 -11.06 17.12 -1.14
C ARG A 19 -9.71 17.29 -1.88
N GLN A 20 -8.85 18.19 -1.42
CA GLN A 20 -7.48 18.39 -1.91
C GLN A 20 -6.44 17.44 -1.28
N ASP A 21 -6.82 16.61 -0.30
CA ASP A 21 -5.95 15.60 0.33
C ASP A 21 -5.84 14.30 -0.49
N LEU A 22 -6.30 14.32 -1.75
CA LEU A 22 -5.93 13.30 -2.72
C LEU A 22 -4.44 13.49 -3.02
N ALA A 23 -3.61 12.79 -2.26
CA ALA A 23 -2.16 12.72 -2.45
C ALA A 23 -1.83 12.59 -3.95
N PRO A 24 -0.91 13.41 -4.49
CA PRO A 24 -0.39 13.17 -5.84
C PRO A 24 0.24 11.77 -5.89
N ASP A 25 0.12 11.10 -7.04
CA ASP A 25 0.80 9.83 -7.30
C ASP A 25 2.28 9.95 -6.92
N PRO A 26 2.84 9.06 -6.08
CA PRO A 26 4.23 9.17 -5.65
C PRO A 26 5.16 9.05 -6.87
N VAL A 27 5.92 10.13 -7.08
CA VAL A 27 7.10 10.32 -7.94
C VAL A 27 7.32 9.21 -8.98
N THR A 28 6.76 9.43 -10.16
CA THR A 28 7.08 8.70 -11.38
C THR A 28 8.51 9.01 -11.79
N VAL A 29 9.48 8.16 -11.42
CA VAL A 29 10.65 7.95 -12.29
C VAL A 29 10.06 7.64 -13.67
N PRO A 30 10.45 8.30 -14.77
CA PRO A 30 9.94 7.97 -16.10
C PRO A 30 10.42 6.56 -16.44
N ALA A 31 9.64 5.57 -16.00
CA ALA A 31 9.77 4.20 -16.40
C ALA A 31 9.58 4.17 -17.92
N PRO A 32 10.31 3.31 -18.64
CA PRO A 32 10.09 3.15 -20.06
C PRO A 32 8.60 2.87 -20.27
N TRP A 33 7.93 3.79 -20.96
CA TRP A 33 6.53 3.63 -21.26
C TRP A 33 6.39 2.37 -22.12
N PRO A 34 5.41 1.50 -21.84
CA PRO A 34 4.30 1.66 -20.88
C PRO A 34 4.51 0.95 -19.54
N ARG A 35 3.75 1.40 -18.53
CA ARG A 35 3.71 0.80 -17.19
C ARG A 35 2.56 -0.19 -17.07
N LEU A 36 2.86 -1.48 -16.94
CA LEU A 36 1.88 -2.50 -16.61
C LEU A 36 1.54 -2.43 -15.11
N ARG A 37 0.24 -2.44 -14.77
CA ARG A 37 -0.23 -2.54 -13.37
C ARG A 37 -1.11 -3.78 -13.25
N LEU A 38 -0.69 -4.75 -12.44
CA LEU A 38 -1.43 -5.97 -12.18
C LEU A 38 -2.38 -5.81 -10.98
N ARG A 39 -3.57 -6.39 -11.05
CA ARG A 39 -4.50 -6.46 -9.92
C ARG A 39 -5.15 -7.83 -9.90
N LEU A 40 -4.96 -8.56 -8.81
CA LEU A 40 -5.56 -9.85 -8.54
C LEU A 40 -6.79 -9.65 -7.67
N VAL A 41 -7.94 -10.15 -8.12
CA VAL A 41 -9.22 -10.12 -7.40
C VAL A 41 -9.62 -11.57 -7.11
N PHE A 42 -9.82 -11.89 -5.84
CA PHE A 42 -10.16 -13.22 -5.34
C PHE A 42 -11.57 -13.18 -4.74
N GLY A 43 -12.58 -13.37 -5.60
CA GLY A 43 -13.98 -13.19 -5.20
C GLY A 43 -14.26 -11.77 -4.72
N ASP A 44 -15.17 -11.63 -3.76
CA ASP A 44 -15.61 -10.33 -3.26
C ASP A 44 -14.73 -9.80 -2.11
N ASP A 45 -13.98 -10.68 -1.45
CA ASP A 45 -13.39 -10.37 -0.13
C ASP A 45 -11.89 -10.03 -0.18
N ALA A 46 -11.18 -10.39 -1.25
CA ALA A 46 -9.73 -10.24 -1.31
C ALA A 46 -9.26 -9.65 -2.64
N MET A 47 -8.45 -8.60 -2.55
CA MET A 47 -7.84 -7.96 -3.71
C MET A 47 -6.40 -7.55 -3.42
N LEU A 48 -5.46 -8.04 -4.23
CA LEU A 48 -4.04 -7.69 -4.18
C LEU A 48 -3.67 -6.90 -5.44
N GLY A 49 -3.11 -5.71 -5.26
CA GLY A 49 -2.68 -4.85 -6.37
C GLY A 49 -1.53 -3.95 -5.95
N PRO A 50 -1.08 -3.03 -6.83
CA PRO A 50 0.20 -2.35 -6.69
C PRO A 50 0.33 -1.60 -5.38
N GLY A 51 -0.72 -0.88 -4.94
CA GLY A 51 -0.65 -0.14 -3.68
C GLY A 51 -0.56 -1.03 -2.42
N LYS A 52 -1.15 -2.23 -2.43
CA LYS A 52 -1.01 -3.16 -1.30
C LYS A 52 0.36 -3.82 -1.29
N VAL A 53 0.90 -4.11 -2.47
CA VAL A 53 2.23 -4.69 -2.63
C VAL A 53 3.32 -3.69 -2.24
N GLU A 54 3.19 -2.44 -2.69
CA GLU A 54 4.07 -1.33 -2.30
C GLU A 54 4.04 -1.08 -0.78
N LEU A 55 2.87 -1.19 -0.15
CA LEU A 55 2.75 -1.12 1.31
C LEU A 55 3.55 -2.24 2.00
N LEU A 56 3.45 -3.48 1.52
CA LEU A 56 4.21 -4.62 2.06
C LEU A 56 5.72 -4.41 1.88
N GLU A 57 6.16 -3.88 0.74
CA GLU A 57 7.56 -3.56 0.48
C GLU A 57 8.10 -2.49 1.43
N PHE A 58 7.37 -1.41 1.62
CA PHE A 58 7.80 -0.37 2.56
C PHE A 58 7.75 -0.85 4.00
N ILE A 59 6.83 -1.75 4.38
CA ILE A 59 6.87 -2.37 5.71
C ILE A 59 8.13 -3.21 5.87
N ARG A 60 8.50 -4.00 4.85
CA ARG A 60 9.73 -4.79 4.84
C ARG A 60 10.99 -3.92 4.95
N GLU A 61 11.02 -2.79 4.25
CA GLU A 61 12.16 -1.86 4.24
C GLU A 61 12.28 -1.02 5.52
N GLU A 62 11.16 -0.49 6.01
CA GLU A 62 11.14 0.48 7.11
C GLU A 62 10.93 -0.16 8.48
N GLY A 63 10.45 -1.41 8.53
CA GLY A 63 10.10 -2.09 9.78
C GLY A 63 8.93 -1.47 10.53
N SER A 64 8.09 -0.65 9.87
CA SER A 64 6.99 0.10 10.50
C SER A 64 5.85 0.42 9.54
N ILE A 65 4.61 0.13 9.95
CA ILE A 65 3.39 0.54 9.22
C ILE A 65 3.28 2.07 9.13
N ALA A 66 3.70 2.78 10.18
CA ALA A 66 3.63 4.24 10.20
C ALA A 66 4.63 4.86 9.22
N ALA A 67 5.85 4.30 9.12
CA ALA A 67 6.83 4.75 8.14
C ALA A 67 6.39 4.45 6.71
N ALA A 68 5.89 3.23 6.46
CA ALA A 68 5.34 2.84 5.17
C ALA A 68 4.16 3.76 4.74
N GLY A 69 3.24 4.05 5.65
CA GLY A 69 2.14 4.97 5.40
C GLY A 69 2.62 6.38 5.05
N ARG A 70 3.61 6.93 5.78
CA ARG A 70 4.22 8.23 5.46
C ARG A 70 4.89 8.23 4.08
N ARG A 71 5.60 7.16 3.73
CA ARG A 71 6.28 7.02 2.43
C ARG A 71 5.29 6.97 1.26
N MET A 72 4.11 6.38 1.49
CA MET A 72 2.99 6.37 0.52
C MET A 72 2.11 7.62 0.59
N ASN A 73 2.51 8.66 1.33
CA ASN A 73 1.72 9.87 1.54
C ASN A 73 0.28 9.60 2.03
N MET A 74 0.12 8.63 2.94
CA MET A 74 -1.16 8.27 3.54
C MET A 74 -1.15 8.29 5.07
N SER A 75 -2.33 8.45 5.66
CA SER A 75 -2.46 8.42 7.13
C SER A 75 -2.13 7.04 7.70
N TYR A 76 -1.59 7.02 8.92
CA TYR A 76 -1.35 5.76 9.64
C TYR A 76 -2.62 4.89 9.72
N LYS A 77 -3.79 5.50 9.97
CA LYS A 77 -5.08 4.80 9.98
C LYS A 77 -5.34 4.07 8.67
N ARG A 78 -5.07 4.72 7.52
CA ARG A 78 -5.24 4.11 6.20
C ARG A 78 -4.27 2.96 5.97
N ALA A 79 -2.99 3.14 6.30
CA ALA A 79 -1.99 2.08 6.19
C ALA A 79 -2.34 0.87 7.07
N TRP A 80 -2.76 1.12 8.32
CA TRP A 80 -3.20 0.06 9.23
C TRP A 80 -4.43 -0.69 8.72
N MET A 81 -5.47 0.00 8.24
CA MET A 81 -6.64 -0.66 7.64
C MET A 81 -6.26 -1.55 6.44
N LEU A 82 -5.33 -1.11 5.59
CA LEU A 82 -4.84 -1.93 4.48
C LEU A 82 -4.12 -3.19 4.97
N VAL A 83 -3.31 -3.08 6.03
CA VAL A 83 -2.65 -4.23 6.65
C VAL A 83 -3.68 -5.20 7.26
N GLU A 84 -4.67 -4.70 7.99
CA GLU A 84 -5.73 -5.54 8.56
C GLU A 84 -6.50 -6.28 7.46
N HIS A 85 -6.85 -5.59 6.36
CA HIS A 85 -7.49 -6.22 5.21
C HIS A 85 -6.60 -7.28 4.57
N LEU A 86 -5.29 -7.05 4.48
CA LEU A 86 -4.35 -8.05 3.97
C LEU A 86 -4.26 -9.25 4.91
N ASN A 87 -4.14 -9.05 6.21
CA ASN A 87 -4.06 -10.14 7.17
C ASN A 87 -5.35 -10.98 7.22
N ALA A 88 -6.51 -10.35 7.04
CA ALA A 88 -7.80 -11.04 7.01
C ALA A 88 -8.05 -11.79 5.69
N ALA A 89 -7.47 -11.34 4.57
CA ALA A 89 -7.68 -11.93 3.25
C ALA A 89 -6.89 -13.23 3.02
N PHE A 90 -5.87 -13.52 3.83
CA PHE A 90 -4.98 -14.67 3.65
C PHE A 90 -5.12 -15.64 4.84
N ARG A 91 -4.79 -16.92 4.60
CA ARG A 91 -4.88 -17.97 5.63
C ARG A 91 -3.99 -17.71 6.84
N GLU A 92 -2.85 -17.06 6.59
CA GLU A 92 -1.90 -16.61 7.60
C GLU A 92 -1.70 -15.10 7.41
N PRO A 93 -1.47 -14.35 8.51
CA PRO A 93 -1.20 -12.92 8.42
C PRO A 93 0.02 -12.67 7.54
N LEU A 94 -0.03 -11.64 6.70
CA LEU A 94 1.10 -11.22 5.86
C LEU A 94 2.06 -10.31 6.63
N VAL A 95 1.54 -9.55 7.60
CA VAL A 95 2.31 -8.63 8.43
C VAL A 95 2.12 -9.00 9.88
N ASP A 96 3.22 -9.25 10.58
CA ASP A 96 3.24 -9.27 12.04
C ASP A 96 3.51 -7.86 12.56
N SER A 97 2.68 -7.38 13.48
CA SER A 97 2.79 -6.05 14.05
C SER A 97 2.84 -6.13 15.57
N SER A 98 3.94 -5.65 16.13
CA SER A 98 4.07 -5.50 17.58
C SER A 98 3.39 -4.19 18.00
N ARG A 99 2.30 -4.28 18.76
CA ARG A 99 1.68 -3.11 19.40
C ARG A 99 2.73 -2.46 20.33
N GLY A 100 3.12 -1.24 20.00
CA GLY A 100 4.26 -0.56 20.63
C GLY A 100 4.04 -0.25 22.11
N GLY A 101 4.93 -0.77 22.95
CA GLY A 101 5.30 -0.18 24.24
C GLY A 101 6.37 0.92 24.07
N ALA A 102 7.04 1.32 25.15
CA ALA A 102 7.92 2.50 25.25
C ALA A 102 9.06 2.63 24.22
N LYS A 103 9.34 1.61 23.40
CA LYS A 103 10.38 1.62 22.35
C LYS A 103 9.85 1.77 20.91
N GLY A 104 8.54 1.98 20.74
CA GLY A 104 7.89 2.08 19.44
C GLY A 104 7.41 0.72 18.92
N GLY A 105 6.25 0.71 18.25
CA GLY A 105 5.71 -0.48 17.60
C GLY A 105 6.42 -0.76 16.29
N GLY A 106 6.82 -2.02 16.09
CA GLY A 106 7.43 -2.50 14.84
C GLY A 106 6.43 -3.29 14.01
N ALA A 107 6.70 -3.41 12.72
CA ALA A 107 5.97 -4.30 11.83
C ALA A 107 6.93 -4.95 10.82
N GLN A 108 6.74 -6.24 10.58
CA GLN A 108 7.56 -7.01 9.67
C GLN A 108 6.68 -7.94 8.85
N LEU A 109 7.14 -8.31 7.65
CA LEU A 109 6.46 -9.34 6.88
C LEU A 109 6.65 -10.70 7.55
N THR A 110 5.58 -11.49 7.57
CA THR A 110 5.69 -12.90 7.93
C THR A 110 6.32 -13.68 6.78
N THR A 111 6.65 -14.96 7.01
CA THR A 111 7.08 -15.85 5.92
C THR A 111 6.06 -15.92 4.79
N THR A 112 4.76 -15.90 5.11
CA THR A 112 3.68 -15.87 4.12
C THR A 112 3.61 -14.52 3.41
N GLY A 113 3.80 -13.40 4.11
CA GLY A 113 3.92 -12.07 3.52
C GLY A 113 5.05 -11.95 2.50
N GLU A 114 6.25 -12.40 2.85
CA GLU A 114 7.42 -12.42 1.96
C GLU A 114 7.15 -13.28 0.71
N ARG A 115 6.53 -14.45 0.90
CA ARG A 115 6.19 -15.34 -0.21
C ARG A 115 5.17 -14.71 -1.15
N VAL A 116 4.11 -14.09 -0.64
CA VAL A 116 3.10 -13.40 -1.45
C VAL A 116 3.72 -12.27 -2.25
N LEU A 117 4.58 -11.45 -1.61
CA LEU A 117 5.30 -10.37 -2.26
C LEU A 117 6.18 -10.90 -3.40
N ALA A 118 6.97 -11.95 -3.14
CA ALA A 118 7.85 -12.55 -4.15
C ALA A 118 7.08 -13.15 -5.33
N GLU A 119 5.99 -13.89 -5.08
CA GLU A 119 5.18 -14.49 -6.15
C GLU A 119 4.44 -13.45 -6.98
N TYR A 120 4.00 -12.35 -6.36
CA TYR A 120 3.38 -11.24 -7.08
C TYR A 120 4.39 -10.56 -8.02
N ARG A 121 5.61 -10.28 -7.57
CA ARG A 121 6.66 -9.68 -8.44
C ARG A 121 7.07 -10.60 -9.58
N LYS A 122 7.28 -11.89 -9.32
CA LYS A 122 7.51 -12.89 -10.39
C LYS A 122 6.36 -12.97 -11.39
N LEU A 123 5.12 -12.77 -10.95
CA LEU A 123 3.97 -12.77 -11.85
C LEU A 123 3.96 -11.50 -12.71
N GLU A 124 4.25 -10.32 -12.14
CA GLU A 124 4.39 -9.09 -12.90
C GLU A 124 5.46 -9.20 -13.99
N ASP A 125 6.64 -9.72 -13.66
CA ASP A 125 7.73 -9.90 -14.62
C ASP A 125 7.33 -10.83 -15.78
N ARG A 126 6.70 -11.98 -15.46
CA ARG A 126 6.23 -12.93 -16.48
C ARG A 126 5.18 -12.34 -17.40
N ILE A 127 4.23 -11.55 -16.87
CA ILE A 127 3.20 -10.93 -17.70
C ILE A 127 3.81 -9.81 -18.56
N ALA A 128 4.74 -9.03 -18.01
CA ALA A 128 5.44 -7.99 -18.77
C ALA A 128 6.25 -8.59 -19.94
N GLU A 129 6.94 -9.70 -19.70
CA GLU A 129 7.69 -10.43 -20.73
C GLU A 129 6.74 -11.03 -21.79
N ALA A 130 5.73 -11.79 -21.35
CA ALA A 130 4.81 -12.47 -22.24
C ALA A 130 3.94 -11.52 -23.08
N GLY A 131 3.56 -10.37 -22.52
CA GLY A 131 2.71 -9.37 -23.19
C GLY A 131 3.50 -8.31 -23.97
N SER A 132 4.83 -8.44 -24.07
CA SER A 132 5.69 -7.40 -24.65
C SER A 132 5.31 -7.04 -26.10
N SER A 133 4.97 -8.03 -26.93
CA SER A 133 4.56 -7.82 -28.32
C SER A 133 3.23 -7.06 -28.45
N GLU A 134 2.23 -7.41 -27.64
CA GLU A 134 0.93 -6.75 -27.62
C GLU A 134 1.07 -5.33 -27.08
N ILE A 135 1.89 -5.16 -26.03
CA ILE A 135 2.24 -3.88 -25.45
C ILE A 135 2.85 -2.95 -26.51
N ASP A 136 3.81 -3.44 -27.29
CA ASP A 136 4.48 -2.66 -28.34
C ASP A 136 3.55 -2.34 -29.51
N THR A 137 2.65 -3.28 -29.84
CA THR A 137 1.61 -3.04 -30.84
C THR A 137 0.67 -1.93 -30.38
N ILE A 138 0.12 -2.01 -29.16
CA ILE A 138 -0.73 -0.96 -28.58
C ILE A 138 0.02 0.37 -28.53
N ARG A 139 1.30 0.37 -28.15
CA ARG A 139 2.16 1.56 -28.12
C ARG A 139 2.26 2.22 -29.48
N SER A 140 2.46 1.46 -30.56
CA SER A 140 2.54 1.99 -31.93
C SER A 140 1.23 2.62 -32.42
N LEU A 141 0.09 2.25 -31.81
CA LEU A 141 -1.23 2.79 -32.13
C LEU A 141 -1.58 4.04 -31.31
N LEU A 142 -0.78 4.37 -30.28
CA LEU A 142 -0.96 5.61 -29.57
C LEU A 142 -0.68 6.78 -30.51
N ARG A 143 -1.54 7.79 -30.45
CA ARG A 143 -1.24 9.07 -31.13
C ARG A 143 0.06 9.62 -30.56
N ASP A 144 0.91 10.16 -31.41
CA ASP A 144 2.01 11.00 -30.97
C ASP A 144 1.41 12.14 -30.15
N VAL A 145 1.58 12.10 -28.83
CA VAL A 145 1.33 13.26 -27.97
C VAL A 145 2.56 14.16 -28.05
N SER A 146 2.93 14.53 -29.29
CA SER A 146 3.90 15.57 -29.57
C SER A 146 3.14 16.86 -29.76
N GLY A 147 2.82 17.51 -28.64
CA GLY A 147 2.33 18.90 -28.61
C GLY A 147 1.20 19.13 -27.63
N GLU A 148 1.50 19.68 -26.45
CA GLU A 148 1.17 21.07 -26.14
C GLU A 148 1.78 21.52 -24.79
N LYS A 149 2.67 22.51 -24.92
CA LYS A 149 3.20 23.50 -23.97
C LYS A 149 4.17 23.09 -22.86
#